data_AF-W7CZD5-F1
#
_entry.id   AF-W7CZD5-F1
#
_cell.length_a   1.000
_cell.length_b   1.000
_cell.length_c   1.000
_cell.angle_alpha   90.00
_cell.angle_beta   90.00
_cell.angle_gamma   90.00
#
_symmetry.space_group_name_H-M   'P 1'
#
loop_
_entity.id
_entity.type
_entity.pdbx_description
1 polymer ?
#
loop_
_entity_poly.entity_id
_entity_poly.type
_entity_poly.pdbx_seq_one_letter_code
_entity_poly.pdbx_strand_id
1 'polypeptide(L)' 'MAIIEIMKERYLYILLFVAAFAVSAVILWGGWRMRFSVPRIVAMLLFLIGLSLAISTLYLLLYVILGDATV' A
#
# COMPACT_ATOMS: atom_id res chain seq x y z
N MET A 1 -25.87 -16.87 1.55
CA MET A 1 -25.47 -15.49 1.89
C MET A 1 -24.01 -15.37 2.28
N ALA A 2 -23.44 -16.32 3.06
CA ALA A 2 -22.03 -16.27 3.52
C ALA A 2 -20.96 -16.12 2.41
N ILE A 3 -21.13 -16.76 1.23
CA ILE A 3 -20.14 -16.68 0.14
C ILE A 3 -20.03 -15.27 -0.45
N ILE A 4 -21.13 -14.51 -0.47
CA ILE A 4 -21.17 -13.16 -1.05
C ILE A 4 -20.49 -12.16 -0.11
N GLU A 5 -20.61 -12.34 1.20
CA GLU A 5 -19.93 -11.50 2.20
C GLU A 5 -18.42 -11.72 2.16
N ILE A 6 -17.96 -12.97 2.09
CA ILE A 6 -16.54 -13.31 1.95
C ILE A 6 -15.97 -12.73 0.64
N MET A 7 -16.70 -12.84 -0.48
CA MET A 7 -16.26 -12.25 -1.75
C MET A 7 -16.15 -10.72 -1.66
N LYS A 8 -17.10 -10.03 -1.04
CA LYS A 8 -17.07 -8.57 -0.86
C LYS A 8 -15.87 -8.11 -0.02
N GLU A 9 -15.56 -8.82 1.06
CA GLU A 9 -14.40 -8.50 1.89
C GLU A 9 -13.10 -8.61 1.09
N ARG A 10 -12.93 -9.68 0.30
CA ARG A 10 -11.75 -9.86 -0.56
C ARG A 10 -11.60 -8.74 -1.59
N TYR A 11 -12.70 -8.33 -2.24
CA TYR A 11 -12.67 -7.20 -3.17
C TYR A 11 -12.31 -5.88 -2.48
N LEU A 12 -12.78 -5.66 -1.25
CA LEU A 12 -12.49 -4.45 -0.49
C LEU A 12 -11.00 -4.37 -0.12
N TYR A 13 -10.37 -5.49 0.26
CA TYR A 13 -8.91 -5.56 0.48
C TYR A 13 -8.10 -5.28 -0.79
N ILE A 14 -8.51 -5.84 -1.92
CA ILE A 14 -7.85 -5.59 -3.22
C ILE A 14 -7.97 -4.11 -3.59
N LEU A 15 -9.15 -3.49 -3.38
CA LEU A 15 -9.36 -2.08 -3.65
C LEU A 15 -8.47 -1.18 -2.76
N LEU A 16 -8.39 -1.50 -1.47
CA LEU A 16 -7.51 -0.81 -0.52
C LEU A 16 -6.03 -0.95 -0.92
N PHE A 17 -5.62 -2.13 -1.37
CA PHE A 17 -4.27 -2.37 -1.86
C PHE A 17 -3.95 -1.49 -3.06
N VAL A 18 -4.83 -1.45 -4.07
CA VAL A 18 -4.63 -0.63 -5.27
C VAL A 18 -4.58 0.86 -4.93
N ALA A 19 -5.47 1.33 -4.05
CA ALA A 19 -5.48 2.72 -3.60
C ALA A 19 -4.20 3.09 -2.84
N ALA A 20 -3.77 2.27 -1.89
CA ALA A 20 -2.56 2.50 -1.12
C ALA A 20 -1.30 2.43 -2.00
N PHE A 21 -1.25 1.50 -2.97
CA PHE A 21 -0.15 1.42 -3.93
C PHE A 21 -0.07 2.67 -4.81
N ALA A 22 -1.21 3.17 -5.30
CA ALA A 22 -1.27 4.41 -6.07
C ALA A 22 -0.80 5.62 -5.25
N VAL A 23 -1.23 5.73 -3.99
CA VAL A 23 -0.78 6.80 -3.08
C VAL A 23 0.73 6.71 -2.83
N SER A 24 1.26 5.53 -2.54
CA SER A 24 2.71 5.32 -2.36
C SER A 24 3.50 5.69 -3.61
N ALA A 25 3.02 5.33 -4.81
CA ALA A 25 3.64 5.71 -6.07
C ALA A 25 3.65 7.24 -6.28
N VAL A 26 2.55 7.93 -5.95
CA VAL A 26 2.44 9.39 -6.01
C VAL A 26 3.39 10.06 -5.02
N ILE A 27 3.51 9.54 -3.79
CA ILE A 27 4.43 10.06 -2.78
C ILE A 27 5.88 9.87 -3.20
N LEU A 28 6.23 8.71 -3.77
CA LEU A 28 7.58 8.45 -4.29
C LEU A 28 7.92 9.36 -5.47
N TRP A 29 6.97 9.54 -6.40
CA TRP A 29 7.13 10.45 -7.54
C TRP A 29 7.25 11.91 -7.10
N GLY A 30 6.39 12.33 -6.16
CA GLY A 30 6.40 13.67 -5.56
C GLY A 30 7.69 13.94 -4.79
N GLY A 31 8.11 13.01 -3.93
CA GLY A 31 9.37 13.08 -3.17
C GLY A 31 10.60 13.15 -4.08
N TRP A 32 10.58 12.48 -5.23
CA TRP A 32 11.66 12.56 -6.22
C TRP A 32 11.74 13.94 -6.88
N ARG A 33 10.60 14.55 -7.25
CA ARG A 33 10.56 15.91 -7.81
C ARG A 33 10.83 17.01 -6.78
N MET A 34 10.42 16.81 -5.53
CA MET A 34 10.61 17.76 -4.43
C MET A 34 12.05 17.83 -3.92
N ARG A 35 12.92 16.92 -4.34
CA ARG A 35 14.34 16.88 -3.93
C ARG A 35 15.12 18.16 -4.23
N PHE A 36 14.61 19.01 -5.13
CA PHE A 36 15.19 20.31 -5.49
C PHE A 36 14.51 21.52 -4.81
N SER A 37 13.31 21.35 -4.22
CA SER A 37 12.50 22.46 -3.69
C SER A 37 12.17 22.35 -2.20
N VAL A 38 12.40 21.18 -1.59
CA VAL A 38 11.99 20.87 -0.20
C VAL A 38 13.20 20.36 0.59
N PRO A 39 13.34 20.72 1.88
CA PRO A 39 14.43 20.23 2.72
C PRO A 39 14.58 18.70 2.66
N ARG A 40 15.82 18.22 2.49
CA ARG A 40 16.19 16.80 2.34
C ARG A 40 15.52 15.88 3.37
N ILE A 41 15.39 16.35 4.61
CA ILE A 41 14.77 15.61 5.71
C ILE A 41 13.30 15.29 5.39
N VAL A 42 12.54 16.26 4.87
CA VAL A 42 11.12 16.08 4.54
C VAL A 42 10.96 15.10 3.38
N ALA A 43 11.81 15.21 2.35
CA ALA A 43 11.81 14.26 1.24
C ALA A 43 12.15 12.82 1.71
N MET A 44 13.09 12.69 2.66
CA MET A 44 13.46 11.41 3.25
C MET A 44 12.34 10.82 4.11
N LEU A 45 11.64 11.63 4.91
CA LEU A 45 10.47 11.19 5.68
C LEU A 45 9.32 10.75 4.78
N LEU A 46 8.99 11.51 3.73
CA LEU A 46 7.96 11.14 2.76
C LEU A 46 8.30 9.82 2.05
N PHE A 47 9.57 9.63 1.69
CA PHE A 47 10.04 8.37 1.11
C PHE A 47 9.89 7.19 2.08
N LEU A 48 10.25 7.36 3.35
CA LEU A 48 10.09 6.32 4.37
C LEU A 48 8.63 5.97 4.64
N ILE A 49 7.72 6.96 4.62
CA ILE A 49 6.27 6.75 4.76
C ILE A 49 5.74 5.95 3.56
N GLY A 50 6.10 6.34 2.33
CA GLY A 50 5.70 5.61 1.13
C GLY A 50 6.25 4.18 1.12
N LEU A 51 7.49 3.99 1.58
CA LEU A 51 8.12 2.67 1.70
C LEU A 51 7.43 1.80 2.76
N SER A 52 7.10 2.35 3.94
CA SER A 52 6.42 1.57 4.98
C SER A 52 5.02 1.17 4.55
N LEU A 53 4.28 2.07 3.89
CA LEU A 53 2.97 1.77 3.32
C LEU A 53 3.07 0.64 2.30
N ALA A 54 4.05 0.69 1.39
CA ALA A 54 4.27 -0.36 0.40
C ALA A 54 4.54 -1.73 1.06
N ILE A 55 5.38 -1.77 2.11
CA ILE A 55 5.66 -2.99 2.87
C ILE A 55 4.42 -3.51 3.58
N SER A 56 3.64 -2.63 4.23
CA SER A 56 2.39 -3.01 4.90
C SER A 56 1.36 -3.56 3.92
N THR A 57 1.21 -2.95 2.74
CA THR A 57 0.34 -3.50 1.69
C THR A 57 0.82 -4.85 1.17
N LEU A 58 2.13 -5.04 0.99
CA LEU A 58 2.71 -6.30 0.57
C LEU A 58 2.48 -7.39 1.62
N TYR A 59 2.63 -7.06 2.90
CA TYR A 59 2.36 -7.97 4.01
C TYR A 59 0.89 -8.40 4.05
N LEU A 60 -0.05 -7.46 3.88
CA LEU A 60 -1.48 -7.78 3.81
C LEU A 60 -1.81 -8.67 2.61
N LEU A 61 -1.22 -8.40 1.45
CA LEU A 61 -1.38 -9.25 0.27
C LEU A 61 -0.90 -10.68 0.53
N LEU A 62 0.30 -10.82 1.11
CA LEU A 62 0.84 -12.12 1.50
C LEU A 62 -0.04 -12.81 2.54
N TYR A 63 -0.53 -12.10 3.56
CA TYR A 63 -1.43 -12.65 4.56
C TYR A 63 -2.73 -13.19 3.94
N VAL A 64 -3.31 -12.46 2.99
CA VAL A 64 -4.52 -12.90 2.28
C VAL A 64 -4.24 -14.13 1.40
N ILE A 65 -3.09 -14.19 0.72
CA ILE A 65 -2.72 -15.33 -0.13
C ILE A 65 -2.34 -16.57 0.71
N LEU A 66 -1.50 -16.40 1.73
CA LEU A 66 -1.04 -17.49 2.60
C LEU A 66 -2.12 -17.98 3.55
N GLY A 67 -2.97 -17.08 4.05
CA GLY A 67 -4.13 -17.44 4.87
C GLY A 67 -5.11 -18.33 4.12
N ASP A 68 -5.24 -18.14 2.80
CA ASP A 68 -6.02 -19.03 1.91
C ASP A 68 -5.31 -20.36 1.63
N ALA A 69 -3.98 -20.43 1.77
CA ALA A 69 -3.18 -21.64 1.53
C ALA A 69 -3.06 -22.55 2.75
N THR A 70 -3.36 -22.04 3.95
CA THR A 70 -3.28 -22.79 5.22
C THR A 70 -4.63 -23.37 5.69
N VAL A 71 -5.72 -23.15 4.94
CA VAL A 71 -7.07 -23.66 5.22
C VAL A 71 -7.42 -24.79 4.26
#